data_AF-A0A7X7NXY6-F1
#
_entry.id   AF-A0A7X7NXY6-F1
#
_cell.length_a   1.000
_cell.length_b   1.000
_cell.length_c   1.000
_cell.angle_alpha   90.00
_cell.angle_beta   90.00
_cell.angle_gamma   90.00
#
_symmetry.space_group_name_H-M   'P 1'
#
loop_
_entity.id
_entity.type
_entity.pdbx_description
1 polymer ?
#
loop_
_entity_poly.entity_id
_entity_poly.type
_entity_poly.pdbx_seq_one_letter_code
_entity_poly.pdbx_strand_id
1 'polypeptide(L)'
;MNNIIFSKKSVVALAGIIALVLIWLFGVKTPAYKVYIDGEEKFIAKNQNEVLAELEGVEKKLQNNHQQKLEFCTSIEFSRTFAQRKEIIPAEKIYLELYKNVEFRTLAASIVVDGNAVAYVNSKDEADQLL
;
A
#
# COMPACT_ATOMS: atom_id res chain seq x y z
N MET A 1 -6.98 -13.52 -48.70
CA MET A 1 -7.84 -12.81 -47.74
C MET A 1 -8.92 -13.78 -47.28
N ASN A 2 -8.84 -14.30 -46.04
CA ASN A 2 -9.86 -15.22 -45.52
C ASN A 2 -11.05 -14.42 -45.00
N ASN A 3 -12.20 -14.54 -45.68
CA ASN A 3 -13.47 -13.99 -45.21
C ASN A 3 -14.08 -14.96 -44.21
N ILE A 4 -14.12 -14.56 -42.93
CA ILE A 4 -14.80 -15.32 -41.88
C ILE A 4 -16.31 -15.10 -42.04
N ILE A 5 -17.02 -16.07 -42.62
CA ILE A 5 -18.47 -16.03 -42.74
C ILE A 5 -19.07 -16.46 -41.40
N PHE A 6 -19.53 -15.48 -40.60
CA PHE A 6 -20.23 -15.76 -39.34
C PHE A 6 -21.68 -16.20 -39.62
N SER A 7 -21.96 -17.48 -39.42
CA SER A 7 -23.35 -17.96 -39.37
C SER A 7 -24.04 -17.47 -38.09
N LYS A 8 -25.38 -17.34 -38.09
CA LYS A 8 -26.15 -16.96 -36.89
C LYS A 8 -25.82 -17.83 -35.66
N LYS A 9 -25.53 -19.13 -35.89
CA LYS A 9 -25.12 -20.07 -34.84
C LYS A 9 -23.74 -19.74 -34.27
N SER A 10 -22.80 -19.32 -35.10
CA SER A 10 -21.44 -18.92 -34.71
C SER A 10 -21.44 -17.62 -33.88
N VAL A 11 -22.34 -16.68 -34.19
CA VAL A 11 -22.49 -15.43 -33.41
C VAL A 11 -23.05 -15.72 -32.01
N VAL A 12 -24.06 -16.59 -31.91
CA VAL A 12 -24.64 -16.99 -30.60
C VAL A 12 -23.61 -17.72 -29.74
N ALA A 13 -22.82 -18.63 -30.35
CA ALA A 13 -21.75 -19.32 -29.63
C ALA A 13 -20.68 -18.35 -29.11
N LEU A 14 -20.24 -17.40 -29.94
CA LEU A 14 -19.26 -16.39 -29.55
C LEU A 14 -19.79 -15.50 -28.41
N ALA A 15 -21.04 -15.06 -28.49
CA ALA A 15 -21.69 -14.29 -27.44
C ALA A 15 -21.74 -15.05 -26.10
N GLY A 16 -22.03 -16.36 -26.15
CA GLY A 16 -22.00 -17.22 -24.98
C GLY A 16 -20.61 -17.33 -24.33
N ILE A 17 -19.55 -17.47 -25.13
CA ILE A 17 -18.16 -17.50 -24.64
C ILE A 17 -17.80 -16.16 -23.98
N ILE A 18 -18.14 -15.04 -24.63
CA ILE A 18 -17.88 -13.70 -24.07
C ILE A 18 -18.62 -13.52 -22.74
N ALA A 19 -19.89 -13.93 -22.66
CA ALA A 19 -20.67 -13.86 -21.42
C ALA A 19 -20.03 -14.69 -20.29
N LEU A 20 -19.56 -15.90 -20.58
CA LEU A 20 -18.85 -16.75 -19.63
C LEU A 20 -17.54 -16.11 -19.12
N VAL A 21 -16.75 -15.53 -20.03
CA VAL A 21 -15.52 -14.82 -19.66
C VAL A 21 -15.81 -13.61 -18.77
N LEU A 22 -16.84 -12.84 -19.09
CA LEU A 22 -17.25 -11.69 -18.27
C LEU A 22 -17.73 -12.12 -16.88
N ILE A 23 -18.55 -13.17 -16.79
CA ILE A 23 -18.98 -13.72 -15.50
C ILE A 23 -17.78 -14.18 -14.67
N TRP A 24 -16.78 -14.80 -15.30
CA TRP A 24 -15.59 -15.23 -14.60
C TRP A 24 -14.74 -14.05 -14.10
N LEU A 25 -14.56 -13.02 -14.94
CA LEU A 25 -13.77 -11.84 -14.60
C LEU A 25 -14.40 -10.98 -13.51
N PHE A 26 -15.73 -10.86 -13.50
CA PHE A 26 -16.44 -9.94 -12.61
C PHE A 26 -17.18 -10.62 -11.44
N GLY A 27 -17.56 -11.89 -11.58
CA GLY A 27 -18.38 -12.60 -10.61
C GLY A 27 -17.59 -13.34 -9.53
N VAL A 28 -16.36 -13.76 -9.81
CA VAL A 28 -15.58 -14.59 -8.87
C VAL A 28 -14.83 -13.72 -7.87
N LYS A 29 -15.17 -13.90 -6.60
CA LYS A 29 -14.39 -13.37 -5.48
C LYS A 29 -13.29 -14.35 -5.10
N THR A 30 -12.09 -13.85 -4.89
CA THR A 30 -10.93 -14.64 -4.45
C THR A 30 -10.55 -14.31 -3.01
N PRO A 31 -9.99 -15.25 -2.24
CA PRO A 31 -9.42 -14.96 -0.94
C PRO A 31 -8.38 -13.84 -1.04
N ALA A 32 -8.46 -12.89 -0.13
CA ALA A 32 -7.62 -11.70 -0.04
C ALA A 32 -7.54 -11.21 1.42
N TYR A 33 -6.84 -10.11 1.65
CA TYR A 33 -6.67 -9.50 2.96
C TYR A 33 -6.96 -8.00 2.88
N LYS A 34 -7.86 -7.52 3.72
CA LYS A 34 -8.00 -6.09 4.02
C LYS A 34 -6.85 -5.68 4.91
N VAL A 35 -6.19 -4.59 4.54
CA VAL A 35 -5.08 -3.99 5.29
C VAL A 35 -5.60 -2.75 5.99
N TYR A 36 -5.49 -2.76 7.30
CA TYR A 36 -5.84 -1.66 8.17
C TYR A 36 -4.57 -0.98 8.66
N ILE A 37 -4.54 0.34 8.60
CA ILE A 37 -3.46 1.17 9.12
C ILE A 37 -4.10 2.11 10.13
N ASP A 38 -3.64 2.01 11.38
CA ASP A 38 -4.20 2.73 12.54
C ASP A 38 -5.72 2.58 12.69
N GLY A 39 -6.21 1.35 12.42
CA GLY A 39 -7.63 0.99 12.53
C GLY A 39 -8.49 1.37 11.32
N GLU A 40 -7.94 2.04 10.30
CA GLU A 40 -8.66 2.41 9.08
C GLU A 40 -8.32 1.49 7.91
N GLU A 41 -9.32 0.97 7.20
CA GLU A 41 -9.12 0.16 5.99
C GLU A 41 -8.52 1.01 4.87
N LYS A 42 -7.29 0.72 4.45
CA LYS A 42 -6.61 1.47 3.39
C LYS A 42 -6.72 0.80 2.04
N PHE A 43 -6.50 -0.52 1.98
CA PHE A 43 -6.55 -1.27 0.72
C PHE A 43 -6.76 -2.77 0.95
N ILE A 44 -7.05 -3.48 -0.14
CA ILE A 44 -7.13 -4.94 -0.16
C ILE A 44 -5.92 -5.49 -0.93
N ALA A 45 -5.15 -6.37 -0.30
CA ALA A 45 -4.03 -7.06 -0.90
C ALA A 45 -4.35 -8.55 -1.12
N LYS A 46 -3.69 -9.14 -2.12
CA LYS A 46 -3.85 -10.57 -2.41
C LYS A 46 -3.22 -11.44 -1.33
N ASN A 47 -2.05 -11.04 -0.83
CA ASN A 47 -1.24 -11.80 0.10
C ASN A 47 -0.71 -10.89 1.22
N GLN A 48 -0.83 -11.33 2.47
CA GLN A 48 -0.27 -10.63 3.62
C GLN A 48 1.27 -10.54 3.55
N ASN A 49 1.95 -11.58 3.06
CA ASN A 49 3.41 -11.61 3.00
C ASN A 49 3.98 -10.55 2.05
N GLU A 50 3.26 -10.24 0.96
CA GLU A 50 3.65 -9.16 0.04
C GLU A 50 3.59 -7.81 0.75
N VAL A 51 2.56 -7.56 1.55
CA VAL A 51 2.42 -6.32 2.34
C VAL A 51 3.53 -6.20 3.37
N LEU A 52 3.84 -7.29 4.10
CA LEU A 52 4.91 -7.29 5.09
C LEU A 52 6.30 -7.08 4.47
N ALA A 53 6.57 -7.68 3.31
CA ALA A 53 7.85 -7.50 2.62
C ALA A 53 8.04 -6.04 2.12
N GLU A 54 6.98 -5.44 1.56
CA GLU A 54 7.03 -4.04 1.14
C GLU A 54 7.12 -3.07 2.32
N LEU A 55 6.50 -3.41 3.46
CA LEU A 55 6.61 -2.64 4.68
C LEU A 55 8.05 -2.58 5.19
N GLU A 56 8.75 -3.72 5.23
CA GLU A 56 10.17 -3.78 5.59
C GLU A 56 11.02 -2.91 4.63
N GLY A 57 10.66 -2.89 3.35
CA GLY A 57 11.27 -2.01 2.35
C GLY A 57 11.06 -0.53 2.63
N VAL A 58 9.86 -0.13 3.06
CA VAL A 58 9.54 1.25 3.49
C VAL A 58 10.37 1.62 4.72
N GLU A 59 10.41 0.76 5.73
CA GLU A 59 11.19 0.98 6.96
C GLU A 59 12.68 1.17 6.65
N LYS A 60 13.28 0.27 5.87
CA LYS A 60 14.69 0.35 5.46
C LYS A 60 15.00 1.64 4.72
N LYS A 61 14.14 2.05 3.78
CA LYS A 61 14.35 3.27 3.00
C LYS A 61 14.28 4.52 3.88
N LEU A 62 13.37 4.55 4.85
CA LEU A 62 13.26 5.69 5.75
C LEU A 62 14.40 5.73 6.77
N GLN A 63 14.83 4.59 7.31
CA GLN A 63 16.02 4.53 8.18
C GLN A 63 17.27 5.05 7.45
N ASN A 64 17.46 4.65 6.20
CA ASN A 64 18.59 5.14 5.39
C ASN A 64 18.53 6.65 5.13
N ASN A 65 17.33 7.22 4.97
CA ASN A 65 17.17 8.65 4.72
C ASN A 65 17.42 9.51 5.98
N HIS A 66 17.09 9.01 7.16
CA HIS A 66 17.06 9.81 8.38
C HIS A 66 18.26 9.60 9.32
N GLN A 67 19.14 8.60 9.10
CA GLN A 67 20.31 8.29 9.94
C GLN A 67 20.05 8.22 11.46
N GLN A 68 18.78 8.17 11.86
CA GLN A 68 18.30 8.16 13.23
C GLN A 68 17.44 6.91 13.43
N LYS A 69 17.36 6.47 14.68
CA LYS A 69 16.45 5.39 15.07
C LYS A 69 15.01 5.89 14.93
N LEU A 70 14.34 5.46 13.86
CA LEU A 70 12.91 5.70 13.66
C LEU A 70 12.12 4.70 14.50
N GLU A 71 11.15 5.21 15.26
CA GLU A 71 10.17 4.37 15.94
C GLU A 71 8.92 4.25 15.05
N PHE A 72 8.56 2.99 14.78
CA PHE A 72 7.34 2.67 14.03
C PHE A 72 6.15 2.87 14.96
N CYS A 73 5.39 3.95 14.74
CA CYS A 73 4.23 4.29 15.56
C CYS A 73 2.90 3.84 14.95
N THR A 74 2.95 3.20 13.79
CA THR A 74 1.77 2.79 13.04
C THR A 74 1.36 1.37 13.45
N SER A 75 0.07 1.12 13.64
CA SER A 75 -0.47 -0.24 13.80
C SER A 75 -0.94 -0.77 12.45
N ILE A 76 -0.47 -1.97 12.07
CA ILE A 76 -0.92 -2.63 10.85
C ILE A 76 -1.64 -3.92 11.20
N GLU A 77 -2.89 -4.02 10.77
CA GLU A 77 -3.75 -5.18 11.01
C GLU A 77 -4.27 -5.77 9.69
N PHE A 78 -4.48 -7.08 9.69
CA PHE A 78 -4.94 -7.83 8.53
C PHE A 78 -6.24 -8.56 8.84
N SER A 79 -7.24 -8.38 7.98
CA SER A 79 -8.48 -9.15 8.05
C SER A 79 -8.72 -9.93 6.76
N ARG A 80 -8.91 -11.25 6.89
CA ARG A 80 -9.17 -12.11 5.72
C ARG A 80 -10.53 -11.77 5.11
N THR A 81 -10.57 -11.67 3.79
CA THR A 81 -11.79 -11.35 3.04
C THR A 81 -11.87 -12.11 1.71
N PHE A 82 -13.00 -12.00 1.03
CA PHE A 82 -13.19 -12.41 -0.35
C PHE A 82 -13.46 -11.17 -1.19
N ALA A 83 -12.54 -10.85 -2.09
CA ALA A 83 -12.58 -9.64 -2.90
C ALA A 83 -12.61 -9.97 -4.39
N GLN A 84 -13.27 -9.13 -5.19
CA GLN A 84 -13.18 -9.17 -6.64
C GLN A 84 -11.79 -8.68 -7.06
N ARG A 85 -11.30 -9.17 -8.21
CA ARG A 85 -9.98 -8.78 -8.72
C ARG A 85 -9.78 -7.27 -8.82
N LYS A 86 -10.84 -6.50 -9.13
CA LYS A 86 -10.79 -5.03 -9.23
C LYS A 86 -10.62 -4.31 -7.88
N GLU A 87 -10.97 -4.96 -6.78
CA GLU A 87 -10.86 -4.40 -5.42
C GLU A 87 -9.46 -4.65 -4.82
N ILE A 88 -8.73 -5.63 -5.37
CA ILE A 88 -7.38 -5.97 -4.94
C ILE A 88 -6.39 -5.04 -5.64
N ILE A 89 -5.56 -4.34 -4.87
CA ILE A 89 -4.53 -3.48 -5.46
C ILE A 89 -3.42 -4.33 -6.11
N PRO A 90 -2.83 -3.86 -7.21
CA PRO A 90 -1.64 -4.49 -7.79
C PRO A 90 -0.47 -4.49 -6.80
N ALA A 91 0.35 -5.55 -6.84
CA ALA A 91 1.47 -5.73 -5.91
C ALA A 91 2.46 -4.56 -5.99
N GLU A 92 2.74 -4.07 -7.20
CA GLU A 92 3.61 -2.94 -7.47
C GLU A 92 3.12 -1.61 -6.86
N LYS A 93 1.86 -1.52 -6.43
CA LYS A 93 1.31 -0.32 -5.76
C LYS A 93 1.34 -0.41 -4.24
N ILE A 94 1.59 -1.59 -3.67
CA ILE A 94 1.58 -1.81 -2.22
C ILE A 94 2.60 -0.90 -1.53
N TYR A 95 3.84 -0.85 -2.04
CA TYR A 95 4.89 0.03 -1.51
C TYR A 95 4.43 1.48 -1.39
N LEU A 96 3.83 2.00 -2.47
CA LEU A 96 3.41 3.40 -2.53
C LEU A 96 2.27 3.68 -1.55
N GLU A 97 1.33 2.75 -1.40
CA GLU A 97 0.24 2.90 -0.43
C GLU A 97 0.73 2.82 1.02
N LEU A 98 1.68 1.93 1.32
CA LEU A 98 2.31 1.89 2.64
C LEU A 98 3.09 3.17 2.91
N TYR A 99 3.92 3.63 1.97
CA TYR A 99 4.73 4.83 2.12
C TYR A 99 3.90 6.10 2.40
N LYS A 100 2.67 6.19 1.86
CA LYS A 100 1.78 7.33 2.10
C LYS A 100 1.06 7.29 3.45
N ASN A 101 0.79 6.10 3.98
CA ASN A 101 -0.13 5.93 5.11
C ASN A 101 0.59 5.58 6.41
N VAL A 102 1.85 5.17 6.37
CA VAL A 102 2.62 4.84 7.57
C VAL A 102 3.26 6.11 8.14
N GLU A 103 3.02 6.35 9.43
CA GLU A 103 3.68 7.39 10.20
C GLU A 103 4.92 6.87 10.94
N PHE A 104 5.97 7.70 10.93
CA PHE A 104 7.20 7.47 11.67
C PHE A 104 7.46 8.63 12.61
N ARG A 105 7.94 8.33 13.82
CA ARG A 105 8.40 9.35 14.75
C ARG A 105 9.88 9.15 15.02
N THR A 106 10.57 10.26 15.27
CA THR A 106 11.97 10.25 15.70
C THR A 106 12.17 11.21 16.86
N LEU A 107 13.18 10.94 17.67
CA LEU A 107 13.62 11.86 18.71
C LEU A 107 14.40 12.99 18.06
N ALA A 108 13.97 14.22 18.31
CA ALA A 108 14.63 15.44 17.87
C ALA A 108 14.82 16.38 19.08
N ALA A 109 15.87 17.20 19.04
CA ALA A 109 16.05 18.29 19.99
C ALA A 109 15.44 19.57 19.41
N SER A 110 14.69 20.32 20.22
CA SER A 110 14.17 21.64 19.84
C SER A 110 15.08 22.74 20.38
N ILE A 111 15.44 23.69 19.52
CA ILE A 111 16.08 24.95 19.92
C ILE A 111 14.97 25.93 20.29
N VAL A 112 15.00 26.45 21.53
CA VAL A 112 13.97 27.32 22.09
C VAL A 112 14.56 28.69 22.39
N VAL A 113 13.97 29.76 21.84
CA VAL A 113 14.34 31.15 22.09
C VAL A 113 13.11 31.88 22.61
N ASP A 114 13.25 32.59 23.74
CA ASP A 114 12.15 33.31 24.41
C ASP A 114 10.91 32.44 24.68
N GLY A 115 11.12 31.17 25.03
CA GLY A 115 10.06 30.21 25.31
C GLY A 115 9.36 29.63 24.08
N ASN A 116 9.76 30.01 22.86
CA ASN A 116 9.20 29.49 21.61
C ASN A 116 10.21 28.60 20.89
N ALA A 117 9.76 27.43 20.41
CA ALA A 117 10.59 26.58 19.56
C ALA A 117 10.79 27.24 18.20
N VAL A 118 12.05 27.50 17.84
CA VAL A 118 12.42 28.18 16.57
C VAL A 118 13.05 27.24 15.56
N ALA A 119 13.59 26.11 16.01
CA ALA A 119 14.15 25.07 15.14
C ALA A 119 14.13 23.68 15.82
N TYR A 120 14.20 22.63 15.01
CA TYR A 120 14.36 21.24 15.44
C TYR A 120 15.59 20.65 14.76
N VAL A 121 16.40 19.91 15.51
CA VAL A 121 17.65 19.30 15.06
C VAL A 121 17.75 17.85 15.56
N ASN A 122 18.64 17.06 14.98
CA ASN A 122 18.62 15.61 15.14
C ASN A 122 19.15 15.17 16.51
N SER A 123 19.97 15.98 17.17
CA SER A 123 20.51 15.66 18.48
C SER A 123 20.75 16.91 19.32
N LYS A 124 20.90 16.71 20.63
CA LYS A 124 21.33 17.77 21.52
C LYS A 124 22.72 18.30 21.13
N ASP A 125 23.65 17.43 20.78
CA ASP A 125 25.01 17.85 20.37
C ASP A 125 24.97 18.75 19.13
N GLU A 126 24.07 18.45 18.18
CA GLU A 126 23.86 19.28 16.99
C GLU A 126 23.17 20.61 17.35
N ALA A 127 22.29 20.62 18.35
CA ALA A 127 21.70 21.84 18.90
C ALA A 127 22.76 22.72 19.60
N ASP A 128 23.63 22.11 20.40
CA ASP A 128 24.69 22.78 21.16
C ASP A 128 25.78 23.35 20.24
N GLN A 129 25.94 22.85 19.00
CA GLN A 129 26.83 23.45 17.99
C GLN A 129 26.25 24.71 17.33
N LEU A 130 24.93 24.91 17.38
CA LEU A 130 24.22 26.01 16.72
C LEU A 130 23.93 27.20 17.66
N LEU A 131 24.18 27.02 18.96
CA LEU A 131 24.02 28.03 20.03
C LEU A 131 25.35 28.70 20.36
#